data_AF-A0A956KVA2-F1
#
_entry.id   AF-A0A956KVA2-F1
#
_cell.length_a   1.000
_cell.length_b   1.000
_cell.length_c   1.000
_cell.angle_alpha   90.00
_cell.angle_beta   90.00
_cell.angle_gamma   90.00
#
_symmetry.space_group_name_H-M   'P 1'
#
loop_
_entity.id
_entity.type
_entity.pdbx_description
1 polymer ?
#
loop_
_entity_poly.entity_id
_entity_poly.type
_entity_poly.pdbx_seq_one_letter_code
_entity_poly.pdbx_strand_id
1 'polypeptide(L)'
;MTTRPTPWLGRGALEAAIELYRRRLSGRGPLRRVTCTFGRCESCSAYGLRMVREHARSLPHALRLIFGRIRRCRSSSVYRHDRALVWGEDYDHLDRIDEIAVQAHERPSTRGALLRAAVGLARYRGEHRAFCALIQRLRGLPSSTERAAVPLRDGRRLHAHLRGRWRRALAYSLLLGALALVTPLPLTVLLGLLGLAMVVASTRRYLAERQRLDRQLRLARFALA
;
A
#
# COMPACT_ATOMS: atom_id res chain seq x y z
N MET A 1 25.50 -16.54 -9.38
CA MET A 1 26.39 -15.38 -9.20
C MET A 1 25.62 -14.25 -8.54
N THR A 2 25.78 -14.03 -7.24
CA THR A 2 25.23 -12.85 -6.55
C THR A 2 26.23 -11.71 -6.69
N THR A 3 25.97 -10.79 -7.62
CA THR A 3 26.71 -9.53 -7.70
C THR A 3 26.53 -8.78 -6.38
N ARG A 4 27.64 -8.49 -5.69
CA ARG A 4 27.59 -7.67 -4.48
C ARG A 4 27.01 -6.31 -4.88
N PRO A 5 25.98 -5.81 -4.20
CA PRO A 5 25.40 -4.51 -4.52
C PRO A 5 26.44 -3.42 -4.27
N THR A 6 26.58 -2.53 -5.24
CA THR A 6 27.51 -1.39 -5.17
C THR A 6 27.21 -0.57 -3.91
N PRO A 7 28.20 -0.28 -3.05
CA PRO A 7 27.99 0.59 -1.91
C PRO A 7 27.58 1.99 -2.39
N TRP A 8 26.64 2.61 -1.70
CA TRP A 8 26.18 3.97 -1.99
C TRP A 8 25.99 4.78 -0.69
N LEU A 9 26.15 6.09 -0.80
CA LEU A 9 26.13 7.01 0.34
C LEU A 9 24.79 6.98 1.08
N GLY A 10 24.84 6.75 2.39
CA GLY A 10 23.65 6.70 3.24
C GLY A 10 22.99 5.32 3.34
N ARG A 11 23.55 4.27 2.72
CA ARG A 11 23.05 2.89 2.84
C ARG A 11 22.99 2.43 4.29
N GLY A 12 24.10 2.52 5.01
CA GLY A 12 24.20 2.11 6.41
C GLY A 12 23.21 2.88 7.30
N ALA A 13 23.09 4.19 7.09
CA ALA A 13 22.12 5.03 7.82
C ALA A 13 20.67 4.59 7.57
N LEU A 14 20.30 4.30 6.32
CA LEU A 14 18.95 3.83 6.00
C LEU A 14 18.68 2.43 6.56
N GLU A 15 19.64 1.49 6.45
CA GLU A 15 19.51 0.16 7.05
C GLU A 15 19.32 0.26 8.57
N ALA A 16 20.16 1.05 9.25
CA ALA A 16 20.06 1.29 10.69
C ALA A 16 18.72 1.91 11.08
N ALA A 17 18.21 2.87 10.30
CA ALA A 17 16.90 3.49 10.54
C ALA A 17 15.75 2.48 10.41
N ILE A 18 15.78 1.62 9.38
CA ILE A 18 14.76 0.57 9.19
C ILE A 18 14.84 -0.46 10.32
N GLU A 19 16.04 -0.86 10.73
CA GLU A 19 16.22 -1.80 11.84
C GLU A 19 15.78 -1.21 13.17
N LEU A 20 16.12 0.05 13.46
CA LEU A 20 15.66 0.77 14.64
C LEU A 20 14.13 0.83 14.67
N TYR A 21 13.49 1.18 13.55
CA TYR A 21 12.05 1.13 13.40
C TYR A 21 11.49 -0.26 13.73
N ARG A 22 12.07 -1.33 13.18
CA ARG A 22 11.63 -2.71 13.44
C ARG A 22 11.75 -3.08 14.92
N ARG A 23 12.87 -2.72 15.54
CA ARG A 23 13.19 -3.09 16.93
C ARG A 23 12.41 -2.28 17.96
N ARG A 24 12.15 -0.99 17.72
CA ARG A 24 11.62 -0.06 18.74
C ARG A 24 10.20 0.42 18.45
N LEU A 25 9.80 0.55 17.19
CA LEU A 25 8.56 1.25 16.81
C LEU A 25 7.49 0.32 16.21
N SER A 26 7.88 -0.71 15.46
CA SER A 26 6.94 -1.60 14.79
C SER A 26 6.05 -2.32 15.81
N GLY A 27 4.72 -2.17 15.68
CA GLY A 27 3.75 -2.77 16.59
C GLY A 27 3.73 -2.19 18.01
N ARG A 28 4.45 -1.08 18.27
CA ARG A 28 4.56 -0.48 19.62
C ARG A 28 4.08 0.98 19.64
N GLY A 29 3.72 1.44 20.84
CA GLY A 29 3.32 2.83 21.11
C GLY A 29 2.23 3.33 20.14
N PRO A 30 2.43 4.50 19.48
CA PRO A 30 1.45 5.05 18.55
C PRO A 30 1.23 4.17 17.30
N LEU A 31 2.15 3.25 17.01
CA LEU A 31 2.08 2.33 15.86
C LEU A 31 1.53 0.95 16.22
N ARG A 32 1.10 0.71 17.47
CA ARG A 32 0.53 -0.58 17.90
C ARG A 32 -0.66 -1.06 17.06
N ARG A 33 -1.38 -0.13 16.43
CA ARG A 33 -2.55 -0.42 15.58
C ARG A 33 -2.20 -0.53 14.10
N VAL A 34 -0.96 -0.24 13.71
CA VAL A 34 -0.53 -0.29 12.30
C VAL A 34 -0.22 -1.73 11.93
N THR A 35 -1.14 -2.37 11.21
CA THR A 35 -0.98 -3.74 10.73
C THR A 35 -0.56 -3.74 9.27
N CYS A 36 0.58 -4.35 8.94
CA CYS A 36 1.02 -4.50 7.55
C CYS A 36 0.13 -5.52 6.82
N THR A 37 -0.32 -5.17 5.60
CA THR A 37 -1.12 -6.06 4.73
C THR A 37 -0.44 -7.41 4.55
N PHE A 38 0.87 -7.39 4.33
CA PHE A 38 1.68 -8.57 4.09
C PHE A 38 2.51 -8.98 5.31
N GLY A 39 2.08 -8.62 6.51
CA GLY A 39 2.83 -8.90 7.75
C GLY A 39 3.12 -10.40 7.96
N ARG A 40 2.27 -11.28 7.42
CA ARG A 40 2.44 -12.75 7.46
C ARG A 40 3.32 -13.32 6.34
N CYS A 41 3.73 -12.51 5.37
CA CYS A 41 4.62 -12.89 4.28
C CYS A 41 5.94 -12.11 4.42
N GLU A 42 5.94 -10.87 3.95
CA GLU A 42 7.06 -9.95 4.08
C GLU A 42 6.51 -8.56 4.40
N SER A 43 6.74 -8.11 5.64
CA SER A 43 6.32 -6.79 6.10
C SER A 43 7.00 -5.67 5.28
N CYS A 44 6.41 -4.48 5.23
CA CYS A 44 7.00 -3.35 4.50
C CYS A 44 8.44 -3.04 4.93
N SER A 45 8.76 -3.21 6.22
CA SER A 45 10.11 -2.96 6.74
C SER A 45 11.07 -4.11 6.41
N ALA A 46 10.61 -5.37 6.39
CA ALA A 46 11.42 -6.49 5.91
C ALA A 46 11.73 -6.37 4.41
N TYR A 47 10.70 -6.05 3.61
CA TYR A 47 10.84 -5.73 2.19
C TYR A 47 11.81 -4.56 1.99
N GLY A 48 11.66 -3.48 2.76
CA GLY A 48 12.50 -2.30 2.62
C GLY A 48 13.97 -2.60 2.89
N LEU A 49 14.26 -3.36 3.95
CA LEU A 49 15.61 -3.80 4.27
C LEU A 49 16.20 -4.66 3.15
N ARG A 50 15.39 -5.58 2.59
CA ARG A 50 15.79 -6.41 1.45
C ARG A 50 16.09 -5.56 0.21
N MET A 51 15.23 -4.61 -0.13
CA MET A 51 15.45 -3.73 -1.29
C MET A 51 16.73 -2.92 -1.16
N VAL A 52 16.99 -2.37 0.03
CA VAL A 52 18.23 -1.63 0.32
C VAL A 52 19.45 -2.54 0.14
N ARG A 53 19.35 -3.80 0.58
CA ARG A 53 20.47 -4.75 0.55
C ARG A 53 20.71 -5.42 -0.79
N GLU A 54 19.69 -5.66 -1.60
CA GLU A 54 19.76 -6.56 -2.76
C GLU A 54 19.52 -5.85 -4.10
N HIS A 55 18.75 -4.76 -4.14
CA HIS A 55 18.27 -4.18 -5.40
C HIS A 55 18.58 -2.68 -5.57
N ALA A 56 18.65 -1.92 -4.49
CA ALA A 56 18.83 -0.48 -4.55
C ALA A 56 20.25 -0.11 -4.96
N ARG A 57 20.35 0.86 -5.87
CA ARG A 57 21.62 1.39 -6.40
C ARG A 57 21.97 2.77 -5.84
N SER A 58 21.05 3.39 -5.13
CA SER A 58 21.19 4.72 -4.53
C SER A 58 20.08 4.95 -3.49
N LEU A 59 20.26 5.97 -2.63
CA LEU A 59 19.25 6.35 -1.65
C LEU A 59 17.89 6.71 -2.29
N PRO A 60 17.80 7.55 -3.35
CA PRO A 60 16.52 7.83 -4.00
C PRO A 60 15.88 6.58 -4.60
N HIS A 61 16.67 5.66 -5.14
CA HIS A 61 16.16 4.39 -5.67
C HIS A 61 15.58 3.51 -4.55
N ALA A 62 16.29 3.37 -3.43
CA ALA A 62 15.80 2.63 -2.26
C ALA A 62 14.48 3.20 -1.73
N LEU A 63 14.41 4.52 -1.55
CA LEU A 63 13.21 5.21 -1.07
C LEU A 63 12.04 5.01 -2.03
N ARG A 64 12.27 5.10 -3.34
CA ARG A 64 11.23 4.84 -4.36
C ARG A 64 10.66 3.44 -4.24
N LEU A 65 11.50 2.41 -4.06
CA LEU A 65 11.07 1.03 -3.88
C LEU A 65 10.26 0.85 -2.58
N ILE A 66 10.73 1.43 -1.47
CA ILE A 66 10.07 1.35 -0.15
C ILE A 66 8.71 2.05 -0.18
N PHE A 67 8.66 3.30 -0.64
CA PHE A 67 7.42 4.06 -0.71
C PHE A 67 6.45 3.46 -1.74
N GLY A 68 6.98 2.93 -2.84
CA GLY A 68 6.22 2.13 -3.81
C GLY A 68 5.52 0.94 -3.14
N ARG A 69 6.24 0.16 -2.34
CA ARG A 69 5.66 -0.95 -1.56
C ARG A 69 4.63 -0.49 -0.54
N ILE A 70 4.88 0.61 0.19
CA ILE A 70 3.93 1.14 1.17
C ILE A 70 2.63 1.57 0.48
N ARG A 71 2.73 2.24 -0.67
CA ARG A 71 1.57 2.57 -1.52
C ARG A 71 0.86 1.31 -1.99
N ARG A 72 1.60 0.31 -2.51
CA ARG A 72 1.03 -0.97 -2.95
C ARG A 72 0.34 -1.75 -1.84
N CYS A 73 0.88 -1.78 -0.62
CA CYS A 73 0.21 -2.43 0.50
C CYS A 73 -1.20 -1.92 0.72
N ARG A 74 -1.44 -0.65 0.40
CA ARG A 74 -2.76 -0.03 0.45
C ARG A 74 -3.62 -0.42 -0.75
N SER A 75 -3.10 -0.33 -1.98
CA SER A 75 -3.85 -0.68 -3.20
C SER A 75 -4.07 -2.18 -3.39
N SER A 76 -3.26 -3.02 -2.74
CA SER A 76 -3.36 -4.48 -2.74
C SER A 76 -4.07 -5.04 -1.49
N SER A 77 -4.85 -4.22 -0.78
CA SER A 77 -5.65 -4.68 0.37
C SER A 77 -7.05 -5.10 -0.05
N VAL A 78 -7.56 -6.17 0.56
CA VAL A 78 -8.98 -6.55 0.53
C VAL A 78 -9.57 -6.28 1.91
N TYR A 79 -10.75 -5.68 1.94
CA TYR A 79 -11.46 -5.30 3.15
C TYR A 79 -12.80 -6.04 3.20
N ARG A 80 -13.12 -6.60 4.36
CA ARG A 80 -14.45 -7.14 4.64
C ARG A 80 -15.30 -6.04 5.25
N HIS A 81 -16.42 -5.71 4.62
CA HIS A 81 -17.43 -4.78 5.14
C HIS A 81 -18.76 -5.53 5.27
N ASP A 82 -19.05 -6.02 6.47
CA ASP A 82 -20.21 -6.87 6.75
C ASP A 82 -20.24 -8.14 5.87
N ARG A 83 -21.18 -8.23 4.93
CA ARG A 83 -21.29 -9.30 3.92
C ARG A 83 -20.61 -8.97 2.59
N ALA A 84 -20.12 -7.74 2.42
CA ALA A 84 -19.48 -7.27 1.19
C ALA A 84 -17.95 -7.36 1.26
N LEU A 85 -17.32 -7.54 0.10
CA LEU A 85 -15.90 -7.32 -0.10
C LEU A 85 -15.64 -6.00 -0.82
N VAL A 86 -14.64 -5.28 -0.34
CA VAL A 86 -14.13 -4.02 -0.88
C VAL A 86 -12.64 -4.22 -1.15
N TRP A 87 -12.10 -3.64 -2.22
CA TRP A 87 -10.71 -3.89 -2.61
C TRP A 87 -10.01 -2.63 -3.08
N GLY A 88 -8.69 -2.62 -2.95
CA GLY A 88 -7.83 -1.54 -3.46
C GLY A 88 -7.56 -1.64 -4.97
N GLU A 89 -6.93 -0.61 -5.52
CA GLU A 89 -6.75 -0.36 -6.97
C GLU A 89 -6.09 -1.50 -7.75
N ASP A 90 -5.18 -2.24 -7.11
CA ASP A 90 -4.44 -3.28 -7.83
C ASP A 90 -5.37 -4.44 -8.23
N TYR A 91 -6.50 -4.63 -7.54
CA TYR A 91 -7.49 -5.67 -7.89
C TYR A 91 -8.54 -5.20 -8.90
N ASP A 92 -8.50 -3.95 -9.38
CA ASP A 92 -9.38 -3.54 -10.49
C ASP A 92 -8.97 -4.24 -11.80
N HIS A 93 -7.68 -4.56 -11.93
CA HIS A 93 -7.06 -5.24 -13.08
C HIS A 93 -6.44 -6.57 -12.64
N LEU A 94 -7.29 -7.56 -12.38
CA LEU A 94 -6.87 -8.86 -11.83
C LEU A 94 -5.84 -9.59 -12.70
N ASP A 95 -5.91 -9.40 -14.02
CA ASP A 95 -5.01 -9.93 -15.02
C ASP A 95 -3.57 -9.42 -14.88
N ARG A 96 -3.34 -8.27 -14.25
CA ARG A 96 -2.00 -7.64 -14.13
C ARG A 96 -1.35 -7.82 -12.76
N ILE A 97 -2.04 -8.44 -11.80
CA ILE A 97 -1.58 -8.50 -10.41
C ILE A 97 -0.21 -9.17 -10.25
N ASP A 98 0.02 -10.27 -10.97
CA ASP A 98 1.27 -11.00 -10.85
C ASP A 98 2.43 -10.22 -11.49
N GLU A 99 2.18 -9.62 -12.66
CA GLU A 99 3.16 -8.77 -13.35
C GLU A 99 3.59 -7.59 -12.47
N ILE A 100 2.62 -6.90 -11.86
CA ILE A 100 2.88 -5.79 -10.93
C ILE A 100 3.74 -6.28 -9.76
N ALA A 101 3.45 -7.47 -9.21
CA ALA A 101 4.20 -8.03 -8.08
C ALA A 101 5.61 -8.48 -8.49
N VAL A 102 5.80 -9.01 -9.70
CA VAL A 102 7.12 -9.38 -10.25
C VAL A 102 7.98 -8.14 -10.48
N GLN A 103 7.44 -7.12 -11.15
CA GLN A 103 8.11 -5.84 -11.39
C GLN A 103 8.50 -5.14 -10.07
N ALA A 104 7.72 -5.38 -9.03
CA ALA A 104 7.94 -4.88 -7.68
C ALA A 104 8.96 -5.70 -6.86
N HIS A 105 9.60 -6.71 -7.43
CA HIS A 105 10.52 -7.62 -6.72
C HIS A 105 9.88 -8.26 -5.47
N GLU A 106 8.57 -8.55 -5.53
CA GLU A 106 7.88 -9.22 -4.43
C GLU A 106 8.32 -10.68 -4.32
N ARG A 107 8.51 -11.16 -3.09
CA ARG A 107 8.82 -12.57 -2.85
C ARG A 107 7.69 -13.48 -3.35
N PRO A 108 7.99 -14.74 -3.73
CA PRO A 108 6.96 -15.70 -4.14
C PRO A 108 5.82 -15.84 -3.13
N SER A 109 6.11 -15.80 -1.82
CA SER A 109 5.07 -15.88 -0.78
C SER A 109 4.10 -14.70 -0.82
N THR A 110 4.60 -13.47 -1.00
CA THR A 110 3.78 -12.26 -1.19
C THR A 110 2.96 -12.35 -2.48
N ARG A 111 3.57 -12.82 -3.58
CA ARG A 111 2.87 -13.04 -4.85
C ARG A 111 1.73 -14.05 -4.68
N GLY A 112 1.97 -15.15 -3.97
CA GLY A 112 0.95 -16.14 -3.62
C GLY A 112 -0.21 -15.53 -2.82
N ALA A 113 0.08 -14.69 -1.82
CA ALA A 113 -0.97 -14.00 -1.05
C ALA A 113 -1.82 -13.07 -1.94
N LEU A 114 -1.19 -12.31 -2.84
CA LEU A 114 -1.86 -11.43 -3.80
C LEU A 114 -2.75 -12.22 -4.76
N LEU A 115 -2.23 -13.29 -5.35
CA LEU A 115 -2.96 -14.14 -6.27
C LEU A 115 -4.14 -14.85 -5.59
N ARG A 116 -3.98 -15.34 -4.36
CA ARG A 116 -5.11 -15.93 -3.60
C ARG A 116 -6.21 -14.90 -3.33
N ALA A 117 -5.84 -13.68 -2.97
CA ALA A 117 -6.80 -12.59 -2.81
C ALA A 117 -7.52 -12.28 -4.13
N ALA A 118 -6.78 -12.23 -5.24
CA ALA A 118 -7.32 -12.02 -6.58
C ALA A 118 -8.28 -13.14 -7.00
N VAL A 119 -7.95 -14.41 -6.73
CA VAL A 119 -8.84 -15.57 -6.96
C VAL A 119 -10.14 -15.43 -6.17
N GLY A 120 -10.04 -15.10 -4.88
CA GLY A 120 -11.21 -14.88 -4.03
C GLY A 120 -12.10 -13.76 -4.55
N LEU A 121 -11.50 -12.66 -5.02
CA LEU A 121 -12.21 -11.53 -5.63
C LEU A 121 -12.81 -11.87 -6.99
N ALA A 122 -12.10 -12.60 -7.85
CA ALA A 122 -12.62 -13.04 -9.15
C ALA A 122 -13.88 -13.89 -8.96
N ARG A 123 -13.83 -14.83 -8.00
CA ARG A 123 -14.99 -15.65 -7.62
C ARG A 123 -16.13 -14.79 -7.09
N TYR A 124 -15.83 -13.86 -6.18
CA TYR A 124 -16.81 -12.94 -5.61
C TYR A 124 -17.49 -12.04 -6.67
N ARG A 125 -16.74 -11.65 -7.72
CA ARG A 125 -17.23 -10.84 -8.84
C ARG A 125 -17.94 -11.64 -9.94
N GLY A 126 -17.97 -12.98 -9.85
CA GLY A 126 -18.51 -13.84 -10.90
C GLY A 126 -17.63 -13.91 -12.17
N GLU A 127 -16.37 -13.49 -12.10
CA GLU A 127 -15.46 -13.41 -13.25
C GLU A 127 -14.77 -14.74 -13.51
N HIS A 128 -15.51 -15.70 -14.08
CA HIS A 128 -15.04 -17.08 -14.25
C HIS A 128 -13.73 -17.19 -15.05
N ARG A 129 -13.59 -16.44 -16.15
CA ARG A 129 -12.36 -16.44 -16.97
C ARG A 129 -11.14 -15.97 -16.18
N ALA A 130 -11.27 -14.88 -15.43
CA ALA A 130 -10.20 -14.37 -14.57
C ALA A 130 -9.87 -15.36 -13.44
N PHE A 131 -10.89 -15.97 -12.83
CA PHE A 131 -10.73 -16.99 -11.81
C PHE A 131 -9.87 -18.17 -12.31
N CYS A 132 -10.21 -18.75 -13.47
CA CYS A 132 -9.47 -19.88 -14.04
C CYS A 132 -8.01 -19.50 -14.35
N ALA A 133 -7.78 -18.35 -14.99
CA ALA A 133 -6.43 -17.87 -15.31
C ALA A 133 -5.58 -17.63 -14.05
N LEU A 134 -6.17 -17.05 -13.00
CA LEU A 134 -5.47 -16.81 -11.74
C LEU A 134 -5.14 -18.10 -10.99
N ILE A 135 -6.02 -19.11 -11.02
CA ILE A 135 -5.74 -20.42 -10.44
C ILE A 135 -4.56 -21.09 -11.14
N GLN A 136 -4.50 -21.01 -12.47
CA GLN A 136 -3.36 -21.55 -13.23
C GLN A 136 -2.04 -20.87 -12.83
N ARG A 137 -2.02 -19.54 -12.75
CA ARG A 137 -0.85 -18.78 -12.28
C ARG A 137 -0.45 -19.12 -10.85
N LEU A 138 -1.44 -19.27 -9.96
CA LEU A 138 -1.19 -19.66 -8.56
C LEU A 138 -0.59 -21.07 -8.45
N ARG A 139 -1.02 -22.02 -9.29
CA ARG A 139 -0.45 -23.38 -9.36
C ARG A 139 0.98 -23.40 -9.90
N GLY A 140 1.36 -22.41 -10.72
CA GLY A 140 2.73 -22.25 -11.20
C GLY A 140 3.72 -21.69 -10.17
N LEU A 141 3.24 -21.26 -8.99
CA LEU A 141 4.11 -20.80 -7.90
C LEU A 141 4.65 -21.98 -7.06
N PRO A 142 5.83 -21.82 -6.42
CA PRO A 142 6.38 -22.84 -5.53
C PRO A 142 5.44 -23.19 -4.37
N SER A 143 5.43 -24.44 -3.91
CA SER A 143 4.56 -24.93 -2.82
C SER A 143 4.75 -24.18 -1.49
N SER A 144 5.91 -23.57 -1.26
CA SER A 144 6.16 -22.70 -0.09
C SER A 144 5.23 -21.47 -0.03
N THR A 145 4.55 -21.15 -1.13
CA THR A 145 3.55 -20.07 -1.23
C THR A 145 2.13 -20.51 -0.84
N GLU A 146 1.90 -21.80 -0.58
CA GLU A 146 0.59 -22.39 -0.23
C GLU A 146 0.00 -21.87 1.08
N ARG A 147 0.87 -21.54 2.03
CA ARG A 147 0.48 -21.10 3.37
C ARG A 147 0.27 -19.59 3.48
N ALA A 148 0.45 -18.85 2.39
CA ALA A 148 0.33 -17.40 2.40
C ALA A 148 -1.15 -16.99 2.61
N ALA A 149 -1.46 -16.47 3.79
CA ALA A 149 -2.82 -16.05 4.12
C ALA A 149 -3.29 -14.89 3.23
N VAL A 150 -4.56 -14.93 2.82
CA VAL A 150 -5.20 -13.81 2.11
C VAL A 150 -5.19 -12.58 3.02
N PRO A 151 -4.66 -11.43 2.58
CA PRO A 151 -4.64 -10.21 3.38
C PRO A 151 -6.03 -9.57 3.42
N LEU A 152 -6.91 -10.14 4.24
CA LEU A 152 -8.24 -9.61 4.51
C LEU A 152 -8.20 -8.71 5.75
N ARG A 153 -8.63 -7.46 5.58
CA ARG A 153 -8.69 -6.45 6.63
C ARG A 153 -10.12 -6.15 7.04
N ASP A 154 -10.31 -5.70 8.28
CA ASP A 154 -11.60 -5.17 8.72
C ASP A 154 -11.89 -3.82 8.02
N GLY A 155 -12.98 -3.77 7.26
CA GLY A 155 -13.46 -2.62 6.52
C GLY A 155 -14.31 -1.66 7.34
N ARG A 156 -14.78 -2.03 8.55
CA ARG A 156 -15.67 -1.20 9.38
C ARG A 156 -15.09 0.19 9.69
N ARG A 157 -13.76 0.27 9.79
CA ARG A 157 -13.03 1.52 10.08
C ARG A 157 -12.45 2.18 8.83
N LEU A 158 -12.78 1.71 7.62
CA LEU A 158 -12.20 2.22 6.39
C LEU A 158 -12.61 3.68 6.13
N HIS A 159 -13.90 4.00 6.28
CA HIS A 159 -14.38 5.39 6.16
C HIS A 159 -13.71 6.32 7.17
N ALA A 160 -13.57 5.89 8.43
CA ALA A 160 -12.89 6.67 9.46
C ALA A 160 -11.41 6.90 9.11
N HIS A 161 -10.72 5.89 8.56
CA HIS A 161 -9.33 6.02 8.10
C HIS A 161 -9.18 6.95 6.89
N LEU A 162 -10.12 6.91 5.93
CA LEU A 162 -10.17 7.84 4.81
C LEU A 162 -10.33 9.28 5.30
N ARG A 163 -11.33 9.52 6.15
CA ARG A 163 -11.61 10.84 6.73
C ARG A 163 -10.45 11.35 7.58
N GLY A 164 -9.85 10.50 8.42
CA GLY A 164 -8.71 10.89 9.26
C GLY A 164 -7.46 11.25 8.47
N ARG A 165 -7.24 10.69 7.28
CA ARG A 165 -6.13 11.10 6.40
C ARG A 165 -6.39 12.44 5.73
N TRP A 166 -7.61 12.65 5.23
CA TRP A 166 -8.01 13.95 4.71
C TRP A 166 -7.88 15.04 5.77
N ARG A 167 -8.36 14.80 7.00
CA ARG A 167 -8.20 15.73 8.14
C ARG A 167 -6.73 16.03 8.46
N ARG A 168 -5.85 15.02 8.42
CA ARG A 168 -4.40 15.25 8.62
C ARG A 168 -3.80 16.09 7.50
N ALA A 169 -4.18 15.85 6.25
CA ALA A 169 -3.73 16.69 5.14
C ALA A 169 -4.20 18.14 5.32
N LEU A 170 -5.45 18.37 5.73
CA LEU A 170 -5.93 19.71 6.08
C LEU A 170 -5.11 20.34 7.22
N ALA A 171 -4.86 19.59 8.30
CA ALA A 171 -4.06 20.09 9.42
C ALA A 171 -2.63 20.49 8.98
N TYR A 172 -1.99 19.69 8.12
CA TYR A 172 -0.69 20.06 7.56
C TYR A 172 -0.78 21.28 6.64
N SER A 173 -1.85 21.44 5.85
CA SER A 173 -2.04 22.64 5.02
C SER A 173 -2.23 23.88 5.88
N LEU A 174 -2.96 23.78 6.99
CA LEU A 174 -3.10 24.86 7.96
C LEU A 174 -1.77 25.20 8.62
N LEU A 175 -0.95 24.20 8.97
CA LEU A 175 0.40 24.40 9.51
C LEU A 175 1.30 25.13 8.51
N LEU A 176 1.26 24.76 7.22
CA LEU A 176 1.99 25.46 6.17
C LEU A 176 1.51 26.91 6.01
N GLY A 177 0.20 27.14 6.10
CA GLY A 177 -0.37 28.49 6.09
C GLY A 177 0.09 29.33 7.29
N ALA A 178 0.12 28.75 8.49
CA ALA A 178 0.63 29.42 9.68
C ALA A 178 2.13 29.75 9.56
N LEU A 179 2.92 28.81 9.01
CA LEU A 179 4.34 29.05 8.74
C LEU A 179 4.54 30.16 7.70
N ALA A 180 3.67 30.25 6.69
CA ALA A 180 3.72 31.29 5.67
C ALA A 180 3.56 32.71 6.24
N LEU A 181 2.88 32.88 7.38
CA LEU A 181 2.68 34.17 8.04
C LEU A 181 3.96 34.75 8.67
N VAL A 182 4.95 33.90 8.98
CA VAL A 182 6.18 34.31 9.67
C VAL A 182 7.41 34.28 8.76
N THR A 183 7.20 34.09 7.46
CA THR A 183 8.27 33.94 6.47
C THR A 183 8.30 35.10 5.48
N PRO A 184 9.43 35.37 4.80
CA PRO A 184 9.49 36.41 3.78
C PRO A 184 8.54 36.12 2.61
N LEU A 185 8.05 37.19 1.97
CA LEU A 185 7.06 37.16 0.87
C LEU A 185 7.24 36.04 -0.17
N PRO A 186 8.43 35.79 -0.77
CA PRO A 186 8.58 34.72 -1.74
C PRO A 186 8.29 33.33 -1.15
N LEU A 187 8.69 33.11 0.11
CA LEU A 187 8.44 31.85 0.81
C LEU A 187 6.97 31.72 1.24
N THR A 188 6.32 32.83 1.62
CA THR A 188 4.88 32.88 1.93
C THR A 188 4.04 32.42 0.75
N VAL A 189 4.30 32.97 -0.44
CA VAL A 189 3.59 32.57 -1.68
C VAL A 189 3.80 31.09 -1.97
N LEU A 190 5.05 30.61 -1.88
CA LEU A 190 5.37 29.20 -2.11
C LEU A 190 4.65 28.27 -1.12
N LEU A 191 4.70 28.57 0.19
CA LEU A 191 4.03 27.78 1.23
C LEU A 191 2.51 27.81 1.09
N GLY A 192 1.93 28.96 0.72
CA GLY A 192 0.50 29.11 0.43
C GLY A 192 0.06 28.25 -0.74
N LEU A 193 0.79 28.27 -1.86
CA LEU A 193 0.52 27.44 -3.03
C LEU A 193 0.67 25.95 -2.72
N LEU A 194 1.71 25.56 -1.98
CA LEU A 194 1.90 24.17 -1.53
C LEU A 194 0.76 23.70 -0.62
N GLY A 195 0.35 24.54 0.33
CA GLY A 195 -0.77 24.28 1.23
C GLY A 195 -2.06 24.05 0.46
N LEU A 196 -2.39 24.94 -0.48
CA LEU A 196 -3.57 24.85 -1.35
C LEU A 196 -3.53 23.60 -2.25
N ALA A 197 -2.40 23.35 -2.92
CA ALA A 197 -2.22 22.18 -3.76
C ALA A 197 -2.43 20.88 -2.98
N MET A 198 -1.94 20.82 -1.73
CA MET A 198 -2.15 19.67 -0.85
C MET A 198 -3.63 19.51 -0.44
N VAL A 199 -4.36 20.59 -0.16
CA VAL A 199 -5.81 20.52 0.12
C VAL A 199 -6.58 20.00 -1.09
N VAL A 200 -6.32 20.55 -2.27
CA VAL A 200 -7.00 20.15 -3.52
C VAL A 200 -6.71 18.69 -3.85
N ALA A 201 -5.44 18.29 -3.82
CA ALA A 201 -5.03 16.93 -4.12
C ALA A 201 -5.60 15.91 -3.11
N SER A 202 -5.55 16.23 -1.81
CA SER A 202 -6.07 15.35 -0.77
C SER A 202 -7.59 15.23 -0.79
N THR A 203 -8.30 16.32 -1.11
CA THR A 203 -9.77 16.33 -1.23
C THR A 203 -10.23 15.56 -2.46
N ARG A 204 -9.62 15.80 -3.64
CA ARG A 204 -9.89 15.01 -4.85
C ARG A 204 -9.67 13.51 -4.61
N ARG A 205 -8.55 13.16 -3.97
CA ARG A 205 -8.24 11.78 -3.62
C ARG A 205 -9.25 11.18 -2.65
N TYR A 206 -9.65 11.91 -1.61
CA TYR A 206 -10.65 11.47 -0.66
C TYR A 206 -12.00 11.21 -1.33
N LEU A 207 -12.45 12.12 -2.19
CA LEU A 207 -13.71 11.99 -2.93
C LEU A 207 -13.68 10.80 -3.88
N ALA A 208 -12.61 10.64 -4.67
CA ALA A 208 -12.46 9.50 -5.58
C ALA A 208 -12.47 8.15 -4.82
N GLU A 209 -11.73 8.06 -3.72
CA GLU A 209 -11.68 6.85 -2.90
C GLU A 209 -13.02 6.55 -2.22
N ARG A 210 -13.76 7.58 -1.80
CA ARG A 210 -15.11 7.44 -1.23
C ARG A 210 -16.12 6.98 -2.29
N GLN A 211 -16.15 7.65 -3.45
CA GLN A 211 -17.04 7.27 -4.56
C GLN A 211 -16.80 5.83 -5.02
N ARG A 212 -15.53 5.41 -5.06
CA ARG A 212 -15.17 4.03 -5.38
C ARG A 212 -15.68 3.04 -4.34
N LEU A 213 -15.47 3.33 -3.06
CA LEU A 213 -15.96 2.50 -1.96
C LEU A 213 -17.49 2.36 -2.02
N ASP A 214 -18.21 3.46 -2.21
CA ASP A 214 -19.67 3.48 -2.32
C ASP A 214 -20.14 2.68 -3.55
N ARG A 215 -19.42 2.75 -4.67
CA ARG A 215 -19.69 1.94 -5.87
C ARG A 215 -19.52 0.44 -5.59
N GLN A 216 -18.42 0.03 -4.97
CA GLN A 216 -18.17 -1.38 -4.62
C GLN A 216 -19.21 -1.92 -3.65
N LEU A 217 -19.60 -1.14 -2.64
CA LEU A 217 -20.64 -1.53 -1.68
C LEU A 217 -22.02 -1.64 -2.34
N ARG A 218 -22.36 -0.77 -3.30
CA ARG A 218 -23.60 -0.89 -4.07
C ARG A 218 -23.63 -2.17 -4.91
N LEU A 219 -22.56 -2.45 -5.65
CA LEU A 219 -22.45 -3.67 -6.45
C LEU A 219 -22.56 -4.94 -5.58
N ALA A 220 -21.96 -4.91 -4.40
CA ALA A 220 -22.05 -6.01 -3.44
C ALA A 220 -23.47 -6.27 -2.93
N ARG A 221 -24.30 -5.24 -2.78
CA ARG A 221 -25.70 -5.41 -2.35
C ARG A 221 -26.53 -6.13 -3.40
N PHE A 222 -26.34 -5.81 -4.68
CA PHE A 222 -27.05 -6.47 -5.76
C PHE A 222 -26.60 -7.92 -5.99
N ALA A 223 -25.33 -8.23 -5.74
CA ALA A 223 -24.82 -9.60 -5.86
C ALA A 223 -25.28 -10.55 -4.74
N LEU A 224 -25.87 -10.02 -3.66
CA LEU A 224 -26.33 -10.77 -2.49
C LEU A 224 -27.87 -10.80 -2.33
N ALA A 225 -28.59 -10.09 -3.20
CA ALA A 225 -30.05 -10.06 -3.27
C ALA A 225 -30.52 -11.08 -4.31
#